data_AF-A0A660SQ48-F1
#
_entry.id   AF-A0A660SQ48-F1
#
_cell.length_a   1.000
_cell.length_b   1.000
_cell.length_c   1.000
_cell.angle_alpha   90.00
_cell.angle_beta   90.00
_cell.angle_gamma   90.00
#
_symmetry.space_group_name_H-M   'P 1'
#
loop_
_entity.id
_entity.type
_entity.pdbx_description
1 polymer ?
#
loop_
_entity_poly.entity_id
_entity_poly.type
_entity_poly.pdbx_seq_one_letter_code
_entity_poly.pdbx_strand_id
1 'polypeptide(L)'
;SHGEGRFTAAPEILKSLAAAGRIAFQYCDSDGVPGMGGDVNPNGSDMAVEGLLSPCGRILGKMGHSERWRKGTLIDIPGMENEQPLISGGVGWFL
;
A
#
# COMPACT_ATOMS: atom_id res chain seq x y z
N SER A 1 10.80 5.37 -2.62
CA SER A 1 11.47 6.32 -3.53
C SER A 1 11.06 5.97 -4.93
N HIS A 2 10.28 6.85 -5.57
CA HIS A 2 9.75 6.68 -6.93
C HIS A 2 9.55 8.06 -7.57
N GLY A 3 9.80 8.17 -8.88
CA GLY A 3 9.48 9.39 -9.65
C GLY A 3 8.09 9.36 -10.27
N GLU A 4 7.53 8.17 -10.51
CA GLU A 4 6.31 7.95 -11.30
C GLU A 4 5.32 7.03 -10.56
N GLY A 5 5.19 7.22 -9.24
CA GLY A 5 4.37 6.35 -8.39
C GLY A 5 2.87 6.65 -8.34
N ARG A 6 2.41 7.69 -9.03
CA ARG A 6 1.02 8.15 -8.96
C ARG A 6 0.09 7.17 -9.67
N PHE A 7 -0.73 6.46 -8.89
CA PHE A 7 -1.83 5.68 -9.44
C PHE A 7 -2.98 6.61 -9.86
N THR A 8 -3.48 6.43 -11.08
CA THR A 8 -4.68 7.13 -11.54
C THR A 8 -5.57 6.22 -12.36
N ALA A 9 -6.88 6.40 -12.23
CA ALA A 9 -7.88 5.64 -12.97
C ALA A 9 -9.19 6.42 -13.10
N ALA A 10 -10.04 6.02 -14.04
CA ALA A 10 -11.36 6.62 -14.18
C ALA A 10 -12.23 6.37 -12.93
N PRO A 11 -13.14 7.29 -12.54
CA PRO A 11 -13.93 7.18 -11.32
C PRO A 11 -14.72 5.87 -11.17
N GLU A 12 -15.24 5.33 -12.27
CA GLU A 12 -15.95 4.05 -12.30
C GLU A 12 -15.05 2.85 -11.98
N ILE A 13 -13.79 2.90 -12.43
CA ILE A 13 -12.78 1.89 -12.12
C ILE A 13 -12.39 1.96 -10.64
N LEU A 14 -12.17 3.17 -10.13
CA LEU A 14 -11.87 3.40 -8.71
C LEU A 14 -12.98 2.85 -7.80
N LYS A 15 -14.24 3.16 -8.11
CA LYS A 15 -15.42 2.62 -7.39
C LYS A 15 -15.49 1.11 -7.47
N SER A 16 -15.23 0.53 -8.65
CA SER A 16 -15.24 -0.92 -8.83
C SER A 16 -14.13 -1.61 -8.02
N LEU A 17 -12.91 -1.06 -8.02
CA LEU A 17 -11.79 -1.59 -7.23
C LEU A 17 -12.08 -1.54 -5.73
N ALA A 18 -12.61 -0.41 -5.23
CA ALA A 18 -12.98 -0.25 -3.83
C ALA A 18 -14.10 -1.22 -3.42
N ALA A 19 -15.18 -1.29 -4.20
CA ALA A 19 -16.31 -2.17 -3.93
C ALA A 19 -15.93 -3.66 -3.96
N ALA A 20 -14.95 -4.03 -4.80
CA ALA A 20 -14.43 -5.38 -4.88
C ALA A 20 -13.36 -5.70 -3.82
N GLY A 21 -13.04 -4.78 -2.89
CA GLY A 21 -12.00 -4.98 -1.88
C GLY A 21 -10.59 -5.14 -2.45
N ARG A 22 -10.33 -4.55 -3.63
CA ARG A 22 -9.07 -4.72 -4.36
C ARG A 22 -8.02 -3.65 -4.06
N ILE A 23 -8.35 -2.65 -3.26
CA ILE A 23 -7.41 -1.69 -2.70
C ILE A 23 -6.80 -2.34 -1.45
N ALA A 24 -5.54 -2.77 -1.54
CA ALA A 24 -4.86 -3.45 -0.43
C ALA A 24 -4.30 -2.46 0.59
N PHE A 25 -3.80 -1.32 0.11
CA PHE A 25 -3.14 -0.33 0.93
C PHE A 25 -3.55 1.07 0.48
N GLN A 26 -3.71 1.95 1.46
CA GLN A 26 -3.89 3.37 1.26
C GLN A 26 -2.85 4.14 2.07
N TYR A 27 -2.46 5.31 1.58
CA TYR A 27 -1.70 6.28 2.37
C TYR A 27 -2.63 6.94 3.38
N CYS A 28 -2.27 6.87 4.66
CA CYS A 28 -3.05 7.39 5.77
C CYS A 28 -2.22 8.33 6.65
N ASP A 29 -2.91 9.21 7.37
CA ASP A 29 -2.32 9.98 8.46
C ASP A 29 -1.99 9.09 9.69
N SER A 30 -1.50 9.72 10.75
CA SER A 30 -1.14 9.04 12.00
C SER A 30 -2.33 8.38 12.72
N ASP A 31 -3.56 8.82 12.43
CA ASP A 31 -4.79 8.25 12.98
C ASP A 31 -5.35 7.13 12.08
N GLY A 32 -4.65 6.80 10.99
CA GLY A 32 -5.04 5.76 10.04
C GLY A 32 -6.10 6.20 9.04
N VAL A 33 -6.37 7.51 8.92
CA VAL A 33 -7.36 8.04 7.98
C VAL A 33 -6.70 8.33 6.62
N PRO A 34 -7.21 7.77 5.51
CA PRO A 34 -6.69 8.07 4.19
C PRO A 34 -6.82 9.55 3.83
N GLY A 35 -5.76 10.14 3.26
CA GLY A 35 -5.71 11.57 2.94
C GLY A 35 -5.15 11.84 1.54
N MET A 36 -5.55 12.97 0.94
CA MET A 36 -5.04 13.42 -0.37
C MET A 36 -3.99 14.53 -0.26
N GLY A 37 -3.75 15.07 0.94
CA GLY A 37 -2.69 16.03 1.19
C GLY A 37 -1.33 15.40 0.89
N GLY A 38 -0.38 16.17 0.34
CA GLY A 38 0.94 15.65 -0.03
C GLY A 38 1.81 15.20 1.16
N ASP A 39 1.45 15.64 2.36
CA ASP A 39 1.97 15.19 3.65
C ASP A 39 1.53 13.75 4.00
N VAL A 40 0.38 13.32 3.49
CA VAL A 40 -0.16 11.96 3.66
C VAL A 40 0.09 11.10 2.42
N ASN A 41 -0.33 11.58 1.26
CA ASN A 41 -0.25 10.90 -0.04
C ASN A 41 0.87 11.52 -0.89
N PRO A 42 2.10 10.99 -0.79
CA PRO A 42 3.30 11.65 -1.31
C PRO A 42 3.38 11.68 -2.84
N ASN A 43 2.56 10.88 -3.54
CA ASN A 43 2.53 10.84 -5.00
C ASN A 43 1.18 11.31 -5.59
N GLY A 44 0.22 11.72 -4.75
CA GLY A 44 -1.09 12.16 -5.19
C GLY A 44 -1.90 11.09 -5.91
N SER A 45 -1.73 9.81 -5.52
CA SER A 45 -2.51 8.71 -6.09
C SER A 45 -4.00 8.86 -5.82
N ASP A 46 -4.85 8.56 -6.80
CA ASP A 46 -6.30 8.62 -6.66
C ASP A 46 -6.76 7.72 -5.50
N MET A 47 -7.71 8.22 -4.68
CA MET A 47 -8.17 7.56 -3.45
C MET A 47 -7.05 7.17 -2.47
N ALA A 48 -5.91 7.85 -2.52
CA ALA A 48 -4.72 7.53 -1.74
C ALA A 48 -4.22 6.08 -1.94
N VAL A 49 -4.52 5.46 -3.08
CA VAL A 49 -4.17 4.05 -3.35
C VAL A 49 -2.66 3.89 -3.42
N GLU A 50 -2.16 2.93 -2.65
CA GLU A 50 -0.73 2.59 -2.61
C GLU A 50 -0.46 1.20 -3.21
N GLY A 51 -1.42 0.28 -3.07
CA GLY A 51 -1.32 -1.06 -3.61
C GLY A 51 -2.66 -1.70 -3.96
N LEU A 52 -2.64 -2.60 -4.93
CA LEU A 52 -3.80 -3.27 -5.50
C LEU A 52 -3.62 -4.78 -5.55
N LEU A 53 -4.73 -5.51 -5.41
CA LEU A 53 -4.79 -6.95 -5.62
C LEU A 53 -5.36 -7.30 -7.00
N SER A 54 -4.85 -8.37 -7.60
CA SER A 54 -5.53 -9.04 -8.72
C SER A 54 -6.92 -9.54 -8.32
N PRO A 55 -7.85 -9.79 -9.27
CA PRO A 55 -9.20 -10.26 -8.95
C PRO A 55 -9.24 -11.56 -8.13
N CYS A 56 -8.21 -12.41 -8.25
CA CYS A 56 -8.09 -13.66 -7.52
C CYS A 56 -7.22 -13.56 -6.25
N GLY A 57 -6.78 -12.36 -5.86
CA GLY A 57 -5.98 -12.14 -4.65
C GLY A 57 -4.54 -12.66 -4.67
N ARG A 58 -4.11 -13.35 -5.73
CA ARG A 58 -2.78 -14.01 -5.79
C ARG A 58 -1.63 -13.10 -6.20
N ILE A 59 -1.92 -11.97 -6.83
CA ILE A 59 -0.94 -10.95 -7.20
C ILE A 59 -1.24 -9.69 -6.42
N LEU A 60 -0.23 -9.19 -5.72
CA LEU A 60 -0.21 -7.88 -5.09
C LEU A 60 0.74 -6.97 -5.88
N GLY A 61 0.22 -5.86 -6.38
CA GLY A 61 1.02 -4.74 -6.87
C GLY A 61 1.11 -3.66 -5.79
N LYS A 62 2.31 -3.20 -5.46
CA LYS A 62 2.58 -2.23 -4.39
C LYS A 62 3.69 -1.27 -4.82
N MET A 63 3.59 -0.01 -4.40
CA MET A 63 4.58 1.02 -4.70
C MET A 63 5.66 1.17 -3.61
N GLY A 64 5.27 0.96 -2.36
CA GLY A 64 6.09 0.95 -1.17
C GLY A 64 6.97 -0.30 -1.13
N HIS A 65 8.17 -0.11 -0.58
CA HIS A 65 9.22 -1.11 -0.61
C HIS A 65 9.35 -1.83 0.73
N SER A 66 8.44 -2.78 1.00
CA SER A 66 8.49 -3.59 2.23
C SER A 66 9.78 -4.40 2.34
N GLU A 67 10.40 -4.75 1.20
CA GLU A 67 11.67 -5.48 1.12
C GLU A 67 12.90 -4.65 1.54
N ARG A 68 12.77 -3.33 1.62
CA ARG A 68 13.85 -2.46 2.12
C ARG A 68 13.94 -2.44 3.64
N TRP A 69 12.94 -2.98 4.33
CA TRP A 69 13.00 -3.11 5.78
C TRP A 69 14.13 -4.05 6.20
N ARG A 70 14.85 -3.67 7.24
CA ARG A 70 15.82 -4.49 7.97
C ARG A 70 15.69 -4.20 9.46
N LYS A 71 16.09 -5.15 10.30
CA LYS A 71 16.18 -4.92 11.76
C LYS A 71 17.05 -3.68 12.03
N GLY A 72 16.50 -2.72 12.79
CA GLY A 72 17.18 -1.45 13.10
C GLY A 72 16.96 -0.34 12.07
N THR A 73 16.23 -0.59 10.98
CA THR A 73 15.71 0.46 10.10
C THR A 73 14.31 0.90 10.55
N LEU A 74 13.96 2.17 10.32
CA LEU A 74 12.65 2.75 10.67
C LEU A 74 12.31 2.74 12.17
N ILE A 75 13.31 2.61 13.06
CA ILE A 75 13.12 2.54 14.53
C ILE A 75 12.49 3.81 15.12
N ASP A 76 12.66 4.95 14.45
CA ASP A 76 12.12 6.24 14.89
C ASP A 76 10.73 6.51 14.29
N ILE A 77 10.14 5.52 13.60
CA ILE A 77 8.79 5.61 13.02
C ILE A 77 7.87 4.68 13.81
N PRO A 78 6.96 5.23 14.64
CA PRO A 78 6.04 4.43 15.45
C PRO A 78 5.24 3.43 14.61
N GLY A 79 5.21 2.17 15.05
CA GLY A 79 4.45 1.10 14.39
C GLY A 79 5.14 0.46 13.18
N MET A 80 6.34 0.93 12.80
CA MET A 80 7.16 0.35 11.72
C MET A 80 8.42 -0.37 12.22
N GLU A 81 8.50 -0.64 13.52
CA GLU A 81 9.65 -1.30 14.16
C GLU A 81 9.80 -2.74 13.69
N ASN A 82 8.70 -3.35 13.26
CA ASN A 82 8.62 -4.73 12.81
C ASN A 82 8.48 -4.85 11.29
N GLU A 83 8.94 -5.99 10.77
CA GLU A 83 8.68 -6.41 9.40
C GLU A 83 7.17 -6.50 9.13
N GLN A 84 6.75 -6.04 7.96
CA GLN A 84 5.43 -6.38 7.44
C GLN A 84 5.42 -7.85 7.02
N PRO A 85 4.48 -8.68 7.52
CA PRO A 85 4.49 -10.13 7.28
C PRO A 85 4.01 -10.51 5.86
N LEU A 86 4.34 -9.71 4.86
CA LEU A 86 3.91 -9.89 3.48
C LEU A 86 4.60 -11.10 2.82
N ILE A 87 5.92 -11.20 2.99
CA ILE A 87 6.71 -12.27 2.38
C ILE A 87 6.43 -13.60 3.08
N SER A 88 6.43 -13.61 4.41
CA SER A 88 6.07 -14.78 5.21
C SER A 88 4.63 -15.24 4.95
N GLY A 89 3.67 -14.32 4.83
CA GLY A 89 2.30 -14.62 4.42
C GLY A 89 2.22 -15.23 3.01
N GLY A 90 3.01 -14.72 2.06
CA GLY A 90 3.09 -15.26 0.70
C GLY A 90 3.67 -16.67 0.64
N VAL A 91 4.74 -16.95 1.40
CA VAL A 91 5.32 -18.30 1.51
C VAL A 91 4.36 -19.25 2.20
N GLY A 92 3.73 -18.82 3.30
CA GLY A 92 2.78 -19.62 4.08
C GLY A 92 1.53 -20.03 3.32
N TRP A 93 1.19 -19.37 2.20
CA TRP A 93 0.11 -19.81 1.32
C TRP A 93 0.39 -21.15 0.62
N PHE A 94 1.67 -21.49 0.39
CA PHE A 94 2.08 -22.70 -0.32
C PHE A 94 2.41 -23.88 0.60
N LEU A 95 2.59 -23.63 1.90
CA LEU A 95 2.94 -24.63 2.91
C LEU A 95 1.67 -25.17 3.58
#